data_AF-A0A3A5A2P7-F1
#
_entry.id   AF-A0A3A5A2P7-F1
#
_cell.length_a   1.000
_cell.length_b   1.000
_cell.length_c   1.000
_cell.angle_alpha   90.00
_cell.angle_beta   90.00
_cell.angle_gamma   90.00
#
_symmetry.space_group_name_H-M   'P 1'
#
loop_
_entity.id
_entity.type
_entity.pdbx_description
1 polymer ?
#
loop_
_entity_poly.entity_id
_entity_poly.type
_entity_poly.pdbx_seq_one_letter_code
_entity_poly.pdbx_strand_id
1 'polypeptide(L)'
;MILLDTNVLSELMRPLPDSHVVQWLDSLPEWEVWISAVTAAEIRLGISLVPDGKRKELFLHLSEQMIQEDFSERCLPFDCEAAFEYARIVEERSRMGRPISVEDGQIAAIAVTADLELATRNTKDFSGISGLKVFNPWDR
;
A
#
# COMPACT_ATOMS: atom_id res chain seq x y z
N MET A 1 7.48 11.92 -2.18
CA MET A 1 6.79 10.82 -2.87
C MET A 1 6.18 9.91 -1.82
N ILE A 2 5.10 9.22 -2.16
CA ILE A 2 4.18 8.57 -1.23
C ILE A 2 3.92 7.14 -1.71
N LEU A 3 4.01 6.17 -0.79
CA LEU A 3 3.60 4.79 -1.04
C LEU A 3 2.17 4.61 -0.49
N LEU A 4 1.24 4.17 -1.34
CA LEU A 4 -0.12 3.82 -0.91
C LEU A 4 -0.15 2.42 -0.33
N ASP A 5 -0.70 2.29 0.88
CA ASP A 5 -1.08 1.01 1.45
C ASP A 5 -2.39 0.49 0.80
N THR A 6 -2.64 -0.81 0.92
CA THR A 6 -3.79 -1.52 0.34
C THR A 6 -5.12 -0.94 0.79
N ASN A 7 -5.24 -0.51 2.05
CA ASN A 7 -6.48 0.11 2.54
C ASN A 7 -6.77 1.47 1.89
N VAL A 8 -5.75 2.23 1.48
CA VAL A 8 -5.92 3.51 0.79
C VAL A 8 -6.36 3.25 -0.65
N LEU A 9 -5.66 2.35 -1.35
CA LEU A 9 -5.97 2.03 -2.74
C LEU A 9 -7.35 1.37 -2.89
N SER A 10 -7.71 0.46 -1.98
CA SER A 10 -9.03 -0.19 -2.00
C SER A 10 -10.17 0.74 -1.63
N GLU A 11 -9.93 1.82 -0.88
CA GLU A 11 -10.95 2.84 -0.60
C GLU A 11 -11.46 3.48 -1.89
N LEU A 12 -10.56 3.77 -2.85
CA LEU A 12 -10.90 4.34 -4.16
C LEU A 12 -11.80 3.43 -5.01
N MET A 13 -11.78 2.12 -4.73
CA MET A 13 -12.58 1.12 -5.44
C MET A 13 -13.98 0.94 -4.82
N ARG A 14 -14.29 1.62 -3.71
CA ARG A 14 -15.59 1.50 -3.05
C ARG A 14 -16.66 2.28 -3.80
N PRO A 15 -17.93 1.83 -3.78
CA PRO A 15 -19.03 2.57 -4.41
C PRO A 15 -19.23 4.01 -3.86
N LEU A 16 -18.86 4.21 -2.59
CA LEU A 16 -18.90 5.49 -1.90
C LEU A 16 -17.58 5.62 -1.11
N PRO A 17 -16.51 6.16 -1.74
CA PRO A 17 -15.23 6.37 -1.07
C PRO A 17 -15.31 7.55 -0.09
N ASP A 18 -14.44 7.56 0.91
CA ASP A 18 -14.28 8.71 1.80
C ASP A 18 -13.79 9.95 1.02
N SER A 19 -14.50 11.06 1.17
CA SER A 19 -14.20 12.29 0.42
C SER A 19 -12.85 12.90 0.78
N HIS A 20 -12.34 12.71 2.00
CA HIS A 20 -11.03 13.25 2.40
C HIS A 20 -9.91 12.53 1.66
N VAL A 21 -10.00 11.20 1.56
CA VAL A 21 -9.00 10.39 0.83
C VAL A 21 -9.00 10.74 -0.65
N VAL A 22 -10.19 10.88 -1.26
CA VAL A 22 -10.30 11.27 -2.67
C VAL A 22 -9.71 12.67 -2.91
N GLN A 23 -10.13 13.67 -2.12
CA GLN A 23 -9.63 15.04 -2.27
C GLN A 23 -8.11 15.14 -2.03
N TRP A 24 -7.60 14.40 -1.04
CA TRP A 24 -6.17 14.35 -0.79
C TRP A 24 -5.42 13.75 -1.97
N LEU A 25 -5.89 12.64 -2.54
CA LEU A 25 -5.24 12.00 -3.67
C LEU A 25 -5.32 12.87 -4.94
N ASP A 26 -6.47 13.48 -5.21
CA ASP A 26 -6.69 14.42 -6.32
C ASP A 26 -5.80 15.68 -6.21
N SER A 27 -5.31 16.01 -5.01
CA SER A 27 -4.40 17.13 -4.79
C SER A 27 -2.94 16.84 -5.14
N LEU A 28 -2.60 15.57 -5.33
CA LEU A 28 -1.23 15.12 -5.60
C LEU A 28 -1.00 14.95 -7.11
N PRO A 29 0.17 15.32 -7.63
CA PRO A 29 0.53 14.95 -8.97
C PRO A 29 0.77 13.44 -9.06
N GLU A 30 0.39 12.82 -10.17
CA GLU A 30 0.48 11.36 -10.36
C GLU A 30 1.88 10.81 -10.01
N TRP A 31 2.95 11.44 -10.51
CA TRP A 31 4.33 10.99 -10.30
C TRP A 31 4.79 10.97 -8.82
N GLU A 32 4.04 11.58 -7.90
CA GLU A 32 4.33 11.49 -6.47
C GLU A 32 3.77 10.24 -5.80
N VAL A 33 2.86 9.51 -6.44
CA VAL A 33 2.11 8.40 -5.86
C VAL A 33 2.64 7.06 -6.37
N TRP A 34 2.92 6.14 -5.46
CA TRP A 34 3.50 4.83 -5.75
C TRP A 34 2.69 3.73 -5.06
N ILE A 35 2.78 2.51 -5.56
CA ILE A 35 2.24 1.31 -4.91
C ILE A 35 3.35 0.27 -4.75
N SER A 36 3.17 -0.70 -3.86
CA SER A 36 4.03 -1.88 -3.78
C SER A 36 3.45 -3.05 -4.58
N ALA A 37 4.32 -3.94 -5.04
CA ALA A 37 3.91 -5.22 -5.63
C ALA A 37 3.09 -6.07 -4.64
N VAL A 38 3.31 -5.89 -3.33
CA VAL A 38 2.50 -6.50 -2.26
C VAL A 38 1.07 -5.96 -2.29
N THR A 39 0.91 -4.63 -2.35
CA THR A 39 -0.40 -3.98 -2.47
C THR A 39 -1.14 -4.44 -3.73
N ALA A 40 -0.44 -4.50 -4.86
CA ALA A 40 -0.99 -5.02 -6.11
C ALA A 40 -1.47 -6.48 -5.98
N ALA A 41 -0.70 -7.32 -5.28
CA ALA A 41 -1.06 -8.71 -5.01
C ALA A 41 -2.29 -8.82 -4.10
N GLU A 42 -2.38 -8.02 -3.03
CA GLU A 42 -3.52 -8.00 -2.12
C GLU A 42 -4.82 -7.57 -2.80
N ILE A 43 -4.77 -6.51 -3.62
CA ILE A 43 -5.93 -6.08 -4.42
C ILE A 43 -6.39 -7.21 -5.35
N ARG A 44 -5.47 -7.82 -6.09
CA ARG A 44 -5.81 -8.88 -7.04
C ARG A 44 -6.35 -10.14 -6.34
N LEU A 45 -5.80 -10.48 -5.17
CA LEU A 45 -6.29 -11.58 -4.33
C LEU A 45 -7.71 -11.28 -3.82
N GLY A 46 -7.94 -10.07 -3.29
CA GLY A 46 -9.24 -9.64 -2.78
C GLY A 46 -10.34 -9.75 -3.83
N ILE A 47 -10.04 -9.35 -5.08
CA ILE A 47 -10.96 -9.50 -6.21
C ILE A 47 -11.17 -10.97 -6.58
N SER A 48 -10.10 -11.77 -6.58
CA SER A 48 -10.15 -13.19 -6.94
C SER A 48 -11.05 -14.01 -6.00
N LEU A 49 -11.16 -13.59 -4.74
CA LEU A 49 -12.01 -14.21 -3.72
C LEU A 49 -13.49 -13.83 -3.82
N VAL A 50 -13.86 -12.84 -4.65
CA VAL A 50 -15.26 -12.50 -4.93
C VAL A 50 -15.90 -13.62 -5.76
N PRO A 51 -17.19 -13.96 -5.54
CA PRO A 51 -17.92 -14.91 -6.39
C PRO A 51 -17.90 -14.50 -7.86
N ASP A 52 -17.86 -15.49 -8.75
CA ASP A 52 -17.84 -15.25 -10.18
C ASP A 52 -19.09 -14.49 -10.66
N GLY A 53 -18.89 -13.62 -11.65
CA GLY A 53 -19.94 -12.81 -12.25
C GLY A 53 -19.43 -11.44 -12.67
N LYS A 54 -20.33 -10.64 -13.25
CA LYS A 54 -20.02 -9.33 -13.86
C LYS A 54 -19.25 -8.38 -12.94
N ARG A 55 -19.51 -8.43 -11.63
CA ARG A 55 -18.82 -7.59 -10.64
C ARG A 55 -17.33 -7.94 -10.53
N LYS A 56 -17.02 -9.24 -10.49
CA LYS A 56 -15.63 -9.72 -10.43
C LYS A 56 -14.89 -9.39 -11.72
N GLU A 57 -15.51 -9.64 -12.87
CA GLU A 57 -14.95 -9.30 -14.18
C GLU A 57 -14.63 -7.79 -14.29
N LEU A 58 -15.57 -6.93 -13.85
CA LEU A 58 -15.37 -5.49 -13.80
C LEU A 58 -14.18 -5.10 -12.91
N PHE A 59 -14.11 -5.64 -11.68
CA PHE A 59 -13.00 -5.31 -10.78
C PHE A 59 -11.66 -5.83 -11.28
N LEU A 60 -11.60 -7.01 -11.89
CA LEU A 60 -10.38 -7.53 -12.49
C LEU A 60 -9.90 -6.58 -13.59
N HIS A 61 -10.79 -6.18 -14.50
CA HIS A 61 -10.45 -5.24 -15.57
C HIS A 61 -9.95 -3.90 -15.03
N LEU A 62 -10.66 -3.28 -14.09
CA LEU A 62 -10.26 -2.00 -13.49
C LEU A 62 -8.92 -2.11 -12.74
N SER A 63 -8.70 -3.20 -11.99
CA SER A 63 -7.44 -3.41 -11.28
C SER A 63 -6.26 -3.61 -12.23
N GLU A 64 -6.49 -4.29 -13.36
CA GLU A 64 -5.46 -4.52 -14.37
C GLU A 64 -5.08 -3.21 -15.05
N GLN A 65 -6.05 -2.39 -15.45
CA GLN A 65 -5.78 -1.06 -16.00
C GLN A 65 -5.00 -0.19 -15.00
N MET A 66 -5.49 -0.09 -13.76
CA MET A 66 -4.83 0.71 -12.73
C MET A 66 -3.37 0.26 -12.48
N ILE A 67 -3.13 -1.04 -12.35
CA ILE A 67 -1.77 -1.55 -12.03
C ILE A 67 -0.85 -1.52 -13.25
N GLN A 68 -1.34 -1.91 -14.44
CA GLN A 68 -0.52 -2.08 -15.64
C GLN A 68 -0.41 -0.83 -16.50
N GLU A 69 -1.32 0.14 -16.34
CA GLU A 69 -1.27 1.39 -17.09
C GLU A 69 -0.81 2.50 -16.13
N ASP A 70 -1.62 2.83 -15.12
CA ASP A 70 -1.36 3.99 -14.24
C ASP A 70 -0.11 3.83 -13.37
N PHE A 71 0.10 2.64 -12.80
CA PHE A 71 1.23 2.35 -11.89
C PHE A 71 2.35 1.50 -12.50
N SER A 72 2.38 1.31 -13.81
CA SER A 72 3.37 0.45 -14.48
C SER A 72 4.83 0.78 -14.12
N GLU A 73 5.18 2.07 -14.09
CA GLU A 73 6.51 2.57 -13.71
C GLU A 73 6.60 2.97 -12.23
N ARG A 74 5.50 2.84 -11.48
CA ARG A 74 5.35 3.30 -10.08
C ARG A 74 4.93 2.19 -9.12
N CYS A 75 5.20 0.95 -9.50
CA CYS A 75 4.96 -0.25 -8.70
C CYS A 75 6.30 -0.83 -8.21
N LEU A 76 6.61 -0.65 -6.93
CA LEU A 76 7.89 -1.06 -6.36
C LEU A 76 7.91 -2.55 -6.00
N PRO A 77 8.96 -3.30 -6.40
CA PRO A 77 9.10 -4.71 -6.06
C PRO A 77 9.51 -4.91 -4.60
N PHE A 78 9.26 -6.11 -4.07
CA PHE A 78 9.96 -6.61 -2.89
C PHE A 78 11.27 -7.28 -3.33
N ASP A 79 12.31 -6.47 -3.53
CA ASP A 79 13.63 -6.93 -3.97
C ASP A 79 14.55 -7.32 -2.80
N CYS A 80 15.82 -7.61 -3.10
CA CYS A 80 16.79 -8.00 -2.07
C CYS A 80 17.09 -6.89 -1.06
N GLU A 81 17.05 -5.62 -1.47
CA GLU A 81 17.30 -4.49 -0.57
C GLU A 81 16.13 -4.36 0.42
N ALA A 82 14.90 -4.39 -0.10
CA ALA A 82 13.69 -4.44 0.72
C ALA A 82 13.66 -5.70 1.62
N ALA A 83 14.16 -6.85 1.15
CA ALA A 83 14.21 -8.06 1.96
C ALA A 83 15.17 -7.97 3.16
N PHE A 84 16.31 -7.28 3.02
CA PHE A 84 17.22 -7.04 4.13
C PHE A 84 16.62 -6.06 5.14
N GLU A 85 15.99 -4.99 4.64
CA GLU A 85 15.31 -4.01 5.48
C GLU A 85 14.10 -4.62 6.21
N TYR A 86 13.35 -5.51 5.56
CA TYR A 86 12.29 -6.30 6.18
C TYR A 86 12.79 -7.09 7.39
N ALA A 87 13.91 -7.80 7.25
CA ALA A 87 14.48 -8.59 8.33
C ALA A 87 14.85 -7.70 9.54
N ARG A 88 15.44 -6.52 9.28
CA ARG A 88 15.74 -5.52 10.30
C ARG A 88 14.49 -5.04 11.02
N ILE A 89 13.46 -4.66 10.27
CA ILE A 89 12.18 -4.17 10.83
C ILE A 89 11.52 -5.25 11.70
N VAL A 90 11.42 -6.49 11.21
CA VAL A 90 10.78 -7.60 11.96
C VAL A 90 11.57 -7.94 13.23
N GLU A 91 12.90 -7.93 13.19
CA GLU A 91 13.75 -8.15 14.37
C GLU A 91 13.52 -7.06 15.43
N GLU A 92 13.57 -5.79 15.03
CA GLU A 92 13.35 -4.63 15.92
C GLU A 92 11.96 -4.69 16.57
N ARG A 93 10.92 -4.89 15.75
CA ARG A 93 9.52 -5.02 16.17
C ARG A 93 9.31 -6.18 17.15
N SER A 94 9.92 -7.33 16.87
CA SER A 94 9.85 -8.51 17.74
C SER A 94 10.50 -8.26 19.09
N ARG A 95 11.68 -7.63 19.13
CA ARG A 95 12.37 -7.26 20.39
C ARG A 95 11.56 -6.27 21.23
N MET A 96 10.80 -5.40 20.59
CA MET A 96 9.91 -4.43 21.25
C MET A 96 8.58 -5.03 21.73
N GLY A 97 8.33 -6.32 21.49
CA GLY A 97 7.06 -6.97 21.84
C GLY A 97 5.87 -6.46 21.01
N ARG A 98 6.14 -5.93 19.81
CA ARG A 98 5.14 -5.41 18.88
C ARG A 98 5.35 -6.09 17.53
N PRO A 99 5.02 -7.37 17.34
CA PRO A 99 5.19 -8.03 16.05
C PRO A 99 4.44 -7.29 14.93
N ILE A 100 4.83 -7.53 13.69
CA ILE A 100 4.20 -7.00 12.47
C ILE A 100 3.86 -8.16 11.54
N SER A 101 2.81 -8.02 10.72
CA SER A 101 2.47 -9.02 9.72
C SER A 101 3.56 -9.12 8.64
N VAL A 102 3.54 -10.18 7.84
CA VAL A 102 4.51 -10.35 6.75
C VAL A 102 4.28 -9.26 5.70
N GLU A 103 3.03 -9.03 5.32
CA GLU A 103 2.59 -8.08 4.31
C GLU A 103 2.92 -6.64 4.72
N ASP A 104 2.55 -6.23 5.93
CA ASP A 104 2.87 -4.89 6.45
C ASP A 104 4.39 -4.70 6.59
N GLY A 105 5.11 -5.76 7.01
CA GLY A 105 6.56 -5.72 7.08
C GLY A 105 7.20 -5.48 5.71
N GLN A 106 6.70 -6.16 4.66
CA GLN A 106 7.20 -5.97 3.30
C GLN A 106 6.88 -4.58 2.77
N ILE A 107 5.66 -4.08 2.99
CA ILE A 107 5.24 -2.72 2.61
C ILE A 107 6.10 -1.67 3.31
N ALA A 108 6.32 -1.82 4.62
CA ALA A 108 7.18 -0.93 5.41
C ALA A 108 8.61 -0.93 4.88
N ALA A 109 9.17 -2.10 4.58
CA ALA A 109 10.53 -2.21 4.06
C ALA A 109 10.69 -1.53 2.70
N ILE A 110 9.74 -1.74 1.78
CA ILE A 110 9.73 -1.06 0.47
C ILE A 110 9.65 0.45 0.64
N ALA A 111 8.79 0.94 1.54
CA ALA A 111 8.70 2.38 1.81
C ALA A 111 10.01 2.96 2.34
N VAL A 112 10.68 2.26 3.27
CA VAL A 112 11.95 2.70 3.85
C VAL A 112 13.07 2.71 2.82
N THR A 113 13.25 1.64 2.04
CA THR A 113 14.35 1.57 1.05
C THR A 113 14.17 2.56 -0.10
N ALA A 114 12.93 2.89 -0.46
CA ALA A 114 12.63 3.87 -1.49
C ALA A 114 12.51 5.32 -0.97
N ASP A 115 12.75 5.58 0.32
CA ASP A 115 12.55 6.89 0.99
C ASP A 115 11.15 7.50 0.73
N LEU A 116 10.13 6.66 0.77
CA LEU A 116 8.73 7.03 0.57
C LEU A 116 7.97 7.15 1.90
N GLU A 117 7.08 8.13 1.98
CA GLU A 117 6.14 8.23 3.09
C GLU A 117 4.95 7.29 2.86
N LEU A 118 4.61 6.46 3.86
CA LEU A 118 3.51 5.51 3.77
C LEU A 118 2.17 6.19 4.09
N ALA A 119 1.24 6.17 3.15
CA ALA A 119 -0.15 6.54 3.39
C ALA A 119 -0.94 5.30 3.81
N THR A 120 -1.47 5.29 5.03
CA THR A 120 -2.26 4.15 5.56
C THR A 120 -3.26 4.61 6.61
N ARG A 121 -4.42 3.96 6.66
CA ARG A 121 -5.37 4.10 7.76
C ARG A 121 -4.85 3.49 9.07
N ASN A 122 -3.95 2.51 8.98
CA ASN A 122 -3.48 1.69 10.10
C ASN A 122 -2.17 2.23 10.70
N THR A 123 -2.04 3.55 10.87
CA THR A 123 -0.78 4.21 11.26
C THR A 123 -0.13 3.64 12.54
N LYS A 124 -0.94 3.10 13.46
CA LYS A 124 -0.48 2.47 14.70
C LYS A 124 0.36 1.22 14.48
N ASP A 125 0.09 0.47 13.42
CA ASP A 125 0.78 -0.79 13.13
C ASP A 125 2.21 -0.51 12.66
N PHE A 126 2.41 0.60 11.97
CA PHE A 126 3.68 1.10 11.45
C PHE A 126 4.43 2.06 12.39
N SER A 127 3.76 2.54 13.44
CA SER A 127 4.34 3.51 14.37
C SER A 127 5.60 2.97 15.05
N GLY A 128 6.66 3.79 15.03
CA GLY A 128 7.94 3.49 15.68
C GLY A 128 8.87 2.59 14.87
N ILE A 129 8.56 2.30 13.61
CA ILE A 129 9.52 1.70 12.68
C ILE A 129 10.57 2.75 12.32
N SER A 130 11.82 2.48 12.68
CA SER A 130 12.94 3.39 12.39
C SER A 130 13.08 3.62 10.89
N GLY A 131 13.11 4.88 10.45
CA GLY A 131 13.23 5.26 9.03
C GLY A 131 11.91 5.39 8.27
N LEU A 132 10.79 4.92 8.83
CA LEU A 132 9.49 5.00 8.17
C LEU A 132 8.71 6.25 8.58
N LYS A 133 8.31 7.06 7.59
CA LYS A 133 7.32 8.13 7.77
C LYS A 133 5.95 7.59 7.41
N VAL A 134 4.93 7.93 8.21
CA VAL A 134 3.58 7.41 8.03
C VAL A 134 2.54 8.48 8.35
N PHE A 135 1.48 8.56 7.54
CA PHE A 135 0.32 9.43 7.82
C PHE A 135 -0.99 8.76 7.42
N ASN A 136 -2.07 9.27 8.01
CA ASN A 136 -3.43 8.85 7.72
C ASN A 136 -4.10 9.84 6.76
N PRO A 137 -4.45 9.44 5.51
CA PRO A 137 -5.12 10.35 4.57
C PRO A 137 -6.57 10.68 4.97
N TRP A 138 -7.20 9.94 5.88
CA TRP A 138 -8.53 10.27 6.41
C TRP A 138 -8.53 11.48 7.36
N ASP A 139 -7.36 11.88 7.88
CA ASP A 139 -7.23 12.99 8.82
C ASP A 139 -6.76 14.29 8.13
N ARG A 140 -6.70 14.31 6.79
CA ARG A 140 -6.24 15.46 5.99
C ARG A 140 -7.37 16.26 5.37
#